data_AF-A0A9P9YPY4-F1
#
_entry.id   AF-A0A9P9YPY4-F1
#
_cell.length_a   1.000
_cell.length_b   1.000
_cell.length_c   1.000
_cell.angle_alpha   90.00
_cell.angle_beta   90.00
_cell.angle_gamma   90.00
#
_symmetry.space_group_name_H-M   'P 1'
#
loop_
_entity.id
_entity.type
_entity.pdbx_description
1 polymer ?
#
loop_
_entity_poly.entity_id
_entity_poly.type
_entity_poly.pdbx_seq_one_letter_code
_entity_poly.pdbx_strand_id
1 'polypeptide(L)'
;MSEPKLKFVFDFEKLKQTFGELCPDFKEEPDYERATVSRRFAQEVIFTYSKEAAAAKSKKKDVSWSMRLDVENESGTTIRSEVKIQTHWVREPPQNQPFVMRGLLLLSFKQASLLAVEKYCQLVPHQVKRGELVLTPLAGAVFSKFEMPQLAKALGEPLDEVVVAVISSCQTDGYYLEHSRCHIALVALIKTVSDLKMRASIVKKTIKMYKLHGKDFDMDKFKVWSTFLRKSAPAKRRCDSDGDDYDKLVEQVLAFNINSKEESRKQKVSMKCAANFQVQKSGTEKI
;
A
#
# COMPACT_ATOMS: atom_id res chain seq x y z
N MET A 1 11.04 -41.34 5.52
CA MET A 1 10.89 -40.32 4.46
C MET A 1 10.16 -39.13 5.06
N SER A 2 10.82 -37.99 5.22
CA SER A 2 10.19 -36.78 5.74
C SER A 2 9.27 -36.20 4.67
N GLU A 3 7.97 -36.05 4.99
CA GLU A 3 7.02 -35.35 4.13
C GLU A 3 7.59 -33.98 3.74
N PRO A 4 7.46 -33.57 2.46
CA PRO A 4 7.86 -32.23 2.07
C PRO A 4 7.06 -31.23 2.90
N LYS A 5 7.74 -30.46 3.76
CA LYS A 5 7.13 -29.37 4.51
C LYS A 5 6.36 -28.50 3.52
N LEU A 6 5.03 -28.53 3.60
CA LEU A 6 4.17 -27.69 2.79
C LEU A 6 4.62 -26.24 2.99
N LYS A 7 5.08 -25.61 1.91
CA LYS A 7 5.54 -24.23 1.93
C LYS A 7 4.36 -23.35 2.31
N PHE A 8 4.52 -22.51 3.34
CA PHE A 8 3.48 -21.57 3.74
C PHE A 8 3.12 -20.65 2.55
N VAL A 9 1.85 -20.68 2.14
CA VAL A 9 1.27 -19.76 1.16
C VAL A 9 0.22 -18.94 1.88
N PHE A 10 0.42 -17.63 1.99
CA PHE A 10 -0.53 -16.75 2.64
C PHE A 10 -1.83 -16.67 1.81
N ASP A 11 -2.98 -16.79 2.49
CA ASP A 11 -4.31 -16.76 1.87
C ASP A 11 -5.01 -15.46 2.25
N PHE A 12 -5.02 -14.49 1.33
CA PHE A 12 -5.60 -13.18 1.57
C PHE A 12 -7.14 -13.22 1.59
N GLU A 13 -7.77 -14.07 0.78
CA GLU A 13 -9.23 -14.21 0.75
C GLU A 13 -9.75 -14.76 2.08
N LYS A 14 -9.07 -15.79 2.62
CA LYS A 14 -9.37 -16.30 3.96
C LYS A 14 -9.19 -15.23 5.04
N LEU A 15 -8.15 -14.38 4.92
CA LEU A 15 -7.98 -13.26 5.85
C LEU A 15 -9.14 -12.26 5.75
N LYS A 16 -9.59 -11.89 4.53
CA LYS A 16 -10.74 -10.99 4.34
C LYS A 16 -12.01 -11.56 4.97
N GLN A 17 -12.26 -12.87 4.78
CA GLN A 17 -13.40 -13.56 5.40
C GLN A 17 -13.32 -13.49 6.93
N THR A 18 -12.17 -13.89 7.49
CA THR A 18 -11.91 -13.89 8.95
C THR A 18 -12.06 -12.49 9.54
N PHE A 19 -11.51 -11.47 8.88
CA PHE A 19 -11.62 -10.09 9.35
C PHE A 19 -13.08 -9.58 9.29
N GLY A 20 -13.81 -9.91 8.21
CA GLY A 20 -15.20 -9.52 8.06
C GLY A 20 -16.17 -10.24 9.01
N GLU A 21 -15.79 -11.37 9.61
CA GLU A 21 -16.56 -11.97 10.72
C GLU A 21 -16.42 -11.15 12.02
N LEU A 22 -15.25 -10.54 12.25
CA LEU A 22 -14.99 -9.71 13.43
C LEU A 22 -15.42 -8.26 13.25
N CYS A 23 -15.44 -7.79 12.01
CA CYS A 23 -15.75 -6.42 11.62
C CYS A 23 -16.72 -6.45 10.42
N PRO A 24 -18.02 -6.75 10.62
CA PRO A 24 -18.98 -6.95 9.54
C PRO A 24 -19.03 -5.81 8.50
N ASP A 25 -18.93 -4.56 8.97
CA ASP A 25 -18.92 -3.35 8.13
C ASP A 25 -17.72 -3.28 7.15
N PHE A 26 -16.74 -4.18 7.28
CA PHE A 26 -15.67 -4.32 6.30
C PHE A 26 -16.18 -4.76 4.93
N LYS A 27 -17.20 -5.63 4.88
CA LYS A 27 -17.78 -6.15 3.64
C LYS A 27 -18.82 -5.21 3.02
N GLU A 28 -19.29 -4.25 3.79
CA GLU A 28 -20.32 -3.31 3.38
C GLU A 28 -19.74 -2.16 2.54
N GLU A 29 -20.56 -1.60 1.66
CA GLU A 29 -20.23 -0.34 1.00
C GLU A 29 -20.00 0.74 2.07
N PRO A 30 -18.90 1.50 2.00
CA PRO A 30 -18.59 2.43 3.08
C PRO A 30 -19.65 3.54 3.22
N ASP A 31 -20.03 3.85 4.47
CA ASP A 31 -20.75 5.08 4.79
C ASP A 31 -19.76 6.26 4.84
N TYR A 32 -20.06 7.31 4.09
CA TYR A 32 -19.21 8.49 3.95
C TYR A 32 -19.46 9.53 5.04
N GLU A 33 -20.68 9.61 5.55
CA GLU A 33 -21.09 10.51 6.62
C GLU A 33 -20.68 9.95 7.98
N ARG A 34 -20.73 8.63 8.15
CA ARG A 34 -20.35 7.96 9.40
C ARG A 34 -19.05 7.18 9.24
N ALA A 35 -18.05 7.52 10.05
CA ALA A 35 -16.80 6.78 10.08
C ALA A 35 -16.99 5.38 10.70
N THR A 36 -17.27 4.39 9.85
CA THR A 36 -17.42 2.99 10.25
C THR A 36 -16.13 2.45 10.90
N VAL A 37 -16.23 1.31 11.58
CA VAL A 37 -15.09 0.73 12.33
C VAL A 37 -13.98 0.29 11.38
N SER A 38 -14.33 -0.37 10.27
CA SER A 38 -13.39 -0.77 9.23
C SER A 38 -12.72 0.42 8.54
N ARG A 39 -13.44 1.53 8.35
CA ARG A 39 -12.86 2.79 7.83
C ARG A 39 -11.84 3.38 8.81
N ARG A 40 -12.15 3.40 10.11
CA ARG A 40 -11.21 3.85 11.16
C ARG A 40 -9.98 2.95 11.21
N PHE A 41 -10.16 1.63 11.10
CA PHE A 41 -9.07 0.67 10.98
C PHE A 41 -8.16 1.02 9.80
N ALA A 42 -8.74 1.22 8.62
CA ALA A 42 -7.98 1.55 7.42
C ALA A 42 -7.18 2.85 7.59
N GLN A 43 -7.82 3.89 8.12
CA GLN A 43 -7.20 5.19 8.37
C GLN A 43 -6.01 5.09 9.34
N GLU A 44 -6.20 4.44 10.48
CA GLU A 44 -5.14 4.30 11.49
C GLU A 44 -3.95 3.49 10.95
N VAL A 45 -4.22 2.36 10.29
CA VAL A 45 -3.17 1.51 9.75
C VAL A 45 -2.38 2.24 8.65
N ILE A 46 -3.07 2.94 7.73
CA ILE A 46 -2.44 3.60 6.58
C ILE A 46 -1.70 4.87 7.00
N PHE A 47 -2.28 5.72 7.84
CA PHE A 47 -1.76 7.08 8.07
C PHE A 47 -1.04 7.28 9.41
N THR A 48 -1.30 6.41 10.39
CA THR A 48 -0.67 6.45 11.72
C THR A 48 0.38 5.35 11.85
N TYR A 49 -0.05 4.08 11.84
CA TYR A 49 0.84 2.94 12.12
C TYR A 49 1.92 2.76 11.08
N SER A 50 1.69 3.13 9.81
CA SER A 50 2.72 3.08 8.76
C SER A 50 3.93 3.98 9.06
N LYS A 51 3.71 5.17 9.63
CA LYS A 51 4.78 6.11 10.01
C LYS A 51 5.56 5.58 11.20
N GLU A 52 4.84 5.06 12.19
CA GLU A 52 5.44 4.46 13.38
C GLU A 52 6.22 3.19 13.05
N ALA A 53 5.68 2.33 12.17
CA ALA A 53 6.36 1.14 11.65
C ALA A 53 7.65 1.49 10.92
N ALA A 54 7.64 2.55 10.09
CA ALA A 54 8.83 3.03 9.38
C ALA A 54 9.89 3.56 10.36
N ALA A 55 9.49 4.32 11.39
CA ALA A 55 10.37 4.81 12.43
C ALA A 55 10.92 3.68 13.34
N ALA A 56 10.14 2.63 13.58
CA ALA A 56 10.57 1.45 14.33
C ALA A 56 11.55 0.59 13.53
N LYS A 57 11.33 0.45 12.21
CA LYS A 57 12.22 -0.26 11.28
C LYS A 57 13.61 0.36 11.24
N SER A 58 13.73 1.68 11.19
CA SER A 58 15.04 2.36 11.21
C SER A 58 15.79 2.16 12.54
N LYS A 59 15.05 1.94 13.63
CA LYS A 59 15.58 1.61 14.96
C LYS A 59 15.76 0.11 15.20
N LYS A 60 15.48 -0.74 14.21
CA LYS A 60 15.48 -2.21 14.33
C LYS A 60 14.71 -2.69 15.58
N LYS A 61 13.50 -2.16 15.79
CA LYS A 61 12.67 -2.47 16.96
C LYS A 61 11.31 -2.99 16.51
N ASP A 62 10.84 -4.07 17.13
CA ASP A 62 9.47 -4.54 16.95
C ASP A 62 8.48 -3.69 17.77
N VAL A 63 7.36 -3.36 17.16
CA VAL A 63 6.25 -2.58 17.75
C VAL A 63 4.93 -3.34 17.54
N SER A 64 3.99 -3.07 18.45
CA SER A 64 2.67 -3.70 18.44
C SER A 64 1.61 -2.64 18.70
N TRP A 65 0.50 -2.74 17.99
CA TRP A 65 -0.71 -1.96 18.20
C TRP A 65 -1.88 -2.89 18.48
N SER A 66 -2.88 -2.36 19.17
CA SER A 66 -4.13 -3.04 19.47
C SER A 66 -5.27 -2.09 19.17
N MET A 67 -6.30 -2.59 18.49
CA MET A 67 -7.49 -1.82 18.15
C MET A 67 -8.74 -2.65 18.42
N ARG A 68 -9.72 -2.05 19.08
CA ARG A 68 -11.04 -2.66 19.27
C ARG A 68 -11.88 -2.48 18.01
N LEU A 69 -12.61 -3.54 17.67
CA LEU A 69 -13.52 -3.62 16.53
C LEU A 69 -14.95 -3.78 17.08
N ASP A 70 -15.41 -2.76 17.80
CA ASP A 70 -16.74 -2.78 18.41
C ASP A 70 -17.79 -2.43 17.34
N VAL A 71 -18.49 -3.43 16.83
CA VAL A 71 -19.49 -3.30 15.74
C VAL A 71 -20.84 -3.84 16.22
N GLU A 72 -21.93 -3.16 15.87
CA GLU A 72 -23.28 -3.69 16.05
C GLU A 72 -23.67 -4.51 14.82
N ASN A 73 -24.14 -5.74 15.03
CA ASN A 73 -24.67 -6.55 13.94
C ASN A 73 -26.11 -6.13 13.58
N GLU A 74 -26.69 -6.76 12.57
CA GLU A 74 -28.08 -6.52 12.12
C GLU A 74 -29.12 -6.73 13.23
N SER A 75 -28.82 -7.55 14.25
CA SER A 75 -29.71 -7.78 15.41
C SER A 75 -29.52 -6.77 16.55
N GLY A 76 -28.69 -5.73 16.37
CA GLY A 76 -28.37 -4.74 17.40
C GLY A 76 -27.43 -5.24 18.51
N THR A 77 -26.87 -6.44 18.35
CA THR A 77 -25.92 -7.02 19.31
C THR A 77 -24.52 -6.48 19.04
N THR A 78 -23.87 -5.93 20.06
CA THR A 78 -22.48 -5.49 19.97
C THR A 78 -21.52 -6.69 19.92
N ILE A 79 -20.87 -6.88 18.79
CA ILE A 79 -19.72 -7.76 18.62
C ILE A 79 -18.49 -7.01 19.15
N ARG A 80 -17.84 -7.57 20.17
CA ARG A 80 -16.60 -7.03 20.74
C ARG A 80 -15.43 -7.90 20.32
N SER A 81 -14.65 -7.39 19.38
CA SER A 81 -13.46 -8.05 18.88
C SER A 81 -12.25 -7.13 19.00
N GLU A 82 -11.06 -7.71 18.97
CA GLU A 82 -9.80 -6.95 18.97
C GLU A 82 -8.92 -7.43 17.83
N VAL A 83 -8.22 -6.49 17.19
CA VAL A 83 -7.11 -6.79 16.29
C VAL A 83 -5.81 -6.31 16.92
N LYS A 84 -4.82 -7.20 16.96
CA LYS A 84 -3.46 -6.88 17.38
C LYS A 84 -2.53 -6.96 16.20
N ILE A 85 -1.82 -5.88 15.93
CA ILE A 85 -0.95 -5.72 14.76
C ILE A 85 0.49 -5.65 15.23
N GLN A 86 1.38 -6.44 14.63
CA GLN A 86 2.78 -6.53 15.04
C GLN A 86 3.74 -6.36 13.86
N THR A 87 4.85 -5.66 14.09
CA THR A 87 5.99 -5.71 13.17
C THR A 87 6.95 -6.83 13.57
N HIS A 88 7.65 -7.39 12.58
CA HIS A 88 8.61 -8.47 12.73
C HIS A 88 9.92 -8.09 12.02
N TRP A 89 10.60 -7.07 12.54
CA TRP A 89 11.90 -6.59 12.07
C TRP A 89 13.07 -7.29 12.77
N VAL A 90 12.86 -7.71 14.02
CA VAL A 90 13.86 -8.44 14.83
C VAL A 90 13.45 -9.90 14.98
N ARG A 91 12.20 -10.14 15.38
CA ARG A 91 11.66 -11.49 15.53
C ARG A 91 11.15 -12.01 14.20
N GLU A 92 11.22 -13.32 14.02
CA GLU A 92 10.63 -13.95 12.85
C GLU A 92 9.10 -13.80 12.86
N PRO A 93 8.47 -13.57 11.69
CA PRO A 93 7.02 -13.56 11.58
C PRO A 93 6.45 -14.97 11.72
N PRO A 94 5.25 -15.11 12.32
CA PRO A 94 4.55 -16.39 12.40
C PRO A 94 4.34 -17.00 11.00
N GLN A 95 4.56 -18.32 10.89
CA GLN A 95 4.43 -19.08 9.63
C GLN A 95 3.09 -19.82 9.53
N ASN A 96 2.03 -19.18 10.01
CA ASN A 96 0.68 -19.72 10.03
C ASN A 96 -0.30 -18.67 9.48
N GLN A 97 -1.46 -19.13 9.00
CA GLN A 97 -2.50 -18.21 8.60
C GLN A 97 -2.96 -17.39 9.82
N PRO A 98 -3.32 -16.11 9.62
CA PRO A 98 -4.05 -15.36 10.64
C PRO A 98 -5.28 -16.13 11.09
N PHE A 99 -5.52 -16.11 12.38
CA PHE A 99 -6.65 -16.82 12.99
C PHE A 99 -7.12 -16.08 14.23
N VAL A 100 -8.38 -16.29 14.57
CA VAL A 100 -9.02 -15.68 15.74
C VAL A 100 -8.85 -16.59 16.94
N MET A 101 -8.41 -16.04 18.06
CA MET A 101 -8.44 -16.70 19.36
C MET A 101 -9.18 -15.83 20.36
N ARG A 102 -10.31 -16.32 20.89
CA ARG A 102 -11.07 -15.62 21.95
C ARG A 102 -11.40 -14.16 21.59
N GLY A 103 -11.84 -13.92 20.35
CA GLY A 103 -12.17 -12.57 19.83
C GLY A 103 -10.96 -11.71 19.45
N LEU A 104 -9.74 -12.22 19.55
CA LEU A 104 -8.51 -11.53 19.16
C LEU A 104 -7.99 -12.08 17.82
N LEU A 105 -7.82 -11.20 16.83
CA LEU A 105 -7.11 -11.50 15.59
C LEU A 105 -5.69 -10.94 15.64
N LEU A 106 -4.69 -11.81 15.51
CA LEU A 106 -3.29 -11.41 15.44
C LEU A 106 -2.85 -11.25 13.98
N LEU A 107 -2.33 -10.08 13.63
CA LEU A 107 -1.86 -9.75 12.29
C LEU A 107 -0.41 -9.26 12.32
N SER A 108 0.36 -9.61 11.30
CA SER A 108 1.53 -8.82 10.95
C SER A 108 1.10 -7.47 10.37
N PHE A 109 1.96 -6.46 10.47
CA PHE A 109 1.71 -5.13 9.87
C PHE A 109 1.45 -5.22 8.36
N LYS A 110 2.07 -6.17 7.65
CA LYS A 110 1.83 -6.40 6.22
C LYS A 110 0.40 -6.87 5.96
N GLN A 111 -0.09 -7.83 6.73
CA GLN A 111 -1.45 -8.36 6.59
C GLN A 111 -2.49 -7.28 6.93
N ALA A 112 -2.27 -6.54 8.02
CA ALA A 112 -3.16 -5.45 8.40
C ALA A 112 -3.19 -4.33 7.35
N SER A 113 -2.03 -3.97 6.77
CA SER A 113 -1.98 -2.94 5.72
C SER A 113 -2.62 -3.37 4.41
N LEU A 114 -2.62 -4.67 4.05
CA LEU A 114 -3.40 -5.17 2.91
C LEU A 114 -4.91 -5.01 3.15
N LEU A 115 -5.42 -5.42 4.31
CA LEU A 115 -6.83 -5.22 4.67
C LEU A 115 -7.21 -3.73 4.69
N ALA A 116 -6.34 -2.89 5.24
CA ALA A 116 -6.56 -1.46 5.30
C ALA A 116 -6.65 -0.84 3.91
N VAL A 117 -5.76 -1.24 2.98
CA VAL A 117 -5.79 -0.76 1.59
C VAL A 117 -7.02 -1.27 0.84
N GLU A 118 -7.41 -2.54 1.03
CA GLU A 118 -8.66 -3.10 0.47
C GLU A 118 -9.85 -2.21 0.83
N LYS A 119 -10.04 -1.93 2.13
CA LYS A 119 -11.15 -1.08 2.58
C LYS A 119 -10.99 0.37 2.10
N TYR A 120 -9.77 0.90 2.10
CA TYR A 120 -9.54 2.27 1.66
C TYR A 120 -9.84 2.47 0.17
N CYS A 121 -9.55 1.49 -0.68
CA CYS A 121 -9.85 1.54 -2.11
C CYS A 121 -11.36 1.65 -2.39
N GLN A 122 -12.23 1.07 -1.55
CA GLN A 122 -13.68 1.26 -1.67
C GLN A 122 -14.11 2.72 -1.47
N LEU A 123 -13.33 3.53 -0.73
CA LEU A 123 -13.62 4.94 -0.49
C LEU A 123 -13.23 5.86 -1.64
N VAL A 124 -12.31 5.41 -2.51
CA VAL A 124 -11.68 6.27 -3.52
C VAL A 124 -12.66 6.83 -4.56
N PRO A 125 -13.57 6.03 -5.15
CA PRO A 125 -14.54 6.56 -6.14
C PRO A 125 -15.35 7.73 -5.61
N HIS A 126 -15.77 7.65 -4.35
CA HIS A 126 -16.58 8.68 -3.70
C HIS A 126 -15.76 9.92 -3.33
N GLN A 127 -14.51 9.75 -2.90
CA GLN A 127 -13.58 10.88 -2.71
C GLN A 127 -13.37 11.63 -4.03
N VAL A 128 -13.10 10.90 -5.12
CA VAL A 128 -12.92 11.48 -6.45
C VAL A 128 -14.18 12.22 -6.91
N LYS A 129 -15.37 11.66 -6.71
CA LYS A 129 -16.65 12.32 -7.02
C LYS A 129 -16.84 13.64 -6.27
N ARG A 130 -16.28 13.77 -5.05
CA ARG A 130 -16.27 14.98 -4.23
C ARG A 130 -15.13 15.96 -4.58
N GLY A 131 -14.28 15.63 -5.54
CA GLY A 131 -13.08 16.41 -5.86
C GLY A 131 -11.96 16.27 -4.83
N GLU A 132 -12.03 15.27 -3.96
CA GLU A 132 -11.02 14.96 -2.95
C GLU A 132 -10.09 13.86 -3.51
N LEU A 133 -8.81 14.16 -3.66
CA LEU A 133 -7.81 13.16 -4.06
C LEU A 133 -6.80 12.97 -2.93
N VAL A 134 -6.88 11.80 -2.30
CA VAL A 134 -6.00 11.42 -1.19
C VAL A 134 -5.26 10.13 -1.56
N LEU A 135 -3.94 10.24 -1.68
CA LEU A 135 -3.07 9.09 -1.87
C LEU A 135 -2.61 8.56 -0.52
N THR A 136 -2.41 7.25 -0.42
CA THR A 136 -1.71 6.65 0.74
C THR A 136 -0.27 7.17 0.80
N PRO A 137 0.40 7.13 1.96
CA PRO A 137 1.79 7.61 2.07
C PRO A 137 2.76 6.93 1.09
N LEU A 138 2.56 5.63 0.80
CA LEU A 138 3.38 4.90 -0.18
C LEU A 138 3.12 5.39 -1.61
N ALA A 139 1.86 5.55 -2.00
CA ALA A 139 1.51 6.08 -3.32
C ALA A 139 1.99 7.53 -3.51
N GLY A 140 1.79 8.40 -2.51
CA GLY A 140 2.21 9.81 -2.55
C GLY A 140 3.73 10.04 -2.52
N ALA A 141 4.51 9.00 -2.18
CA ALA A 141 5.96 9.02 -2.31
C ALA A 141 6.43 8.84 -3.76
N VAL A 142 5.61 8.20 -4.60
CA VAL A 142 5.92 7.86 -6.00
C VAL A 142 5.24 8.84 -6.95
N PHE A 143 3.96 9.12 -6.72
CA PHE A 143 3.10 9.89 -7.60
C PHE A 143 2.65 11.21 -6.94
N SER A 144 2.38 12.21 -7.76
CA SER A 144 1.76 13.46 -7.33
C SER A 144 0.25 13.38 -7.47
N LYS A 145 -0.50 13.71 -6.41
CA LYS A 145 -1.97 13.79 -6.48
C LYS A 145 -2.46 14.79 -7.55
N PHE A 146 -1.65 15.81 -7.86
CA PHE A 146 -1.98 16.84 -8.83
C PHE A 146 -1.79 16.40 -10.28
N GLU A 147 -1.06 15.31 -10.52
CA GLU A 147 -0.78 14.75 -11.86
C GLU A 147 -1.73 13.59 -12.21
N MET A 148 -2.53 13.11 -11.25
CA MET A 148 -3.45 11.97 -11.45
C MET A 148 -4.53 12.26 -12.50
N PRO A 149 -5.18 13.43 -12.56
CA PRO A 149 -6.15 13.72 -13.63
C PRO A 149 -5.54 13.68 -15.03
N GLN A 150 -4.31 14.19 -15.19
CA GLN A 150 -3.60 14.19 -16.47
C GLN A 150 -3.18 12.77 -16.86
N LEU A 151 -2.74 11.98 -15.88
CA LEU A 151 -2.42 10.57 -16.07
C LEU A 151 -3.65 9.76 -16.50
N ALA A 152 -4.78 9.94 -15.81
CA ALA A 152 -6.04 9.29 -16.17
C ALA A 152 -6.46 9.64 -17.60
N LYS A 153 -6.37 10.92 -17.97
CA LYS A 153 -6.62 11.38 -19.34
C LYS A 153 -5.67 10.75 -20.37
N ALA A 154 -4.39 10.63 -20.04
CA ALA A 154 -3.38 10.03 -20.93
C ALA A 154 -3.62 8.52 -21.14
N LEU A 155 -4.18 7.84 -20.13
CA LEU A 155 -4.54 6.43 -20.21
C LEU A 155 -5.92 6.18 -20.82
N GLY A 156 -6.78 7.20 -20.87
CA GLY A 156 -8.18 7.05 -21.26
C GLY A 156 -9.01 6.27 -20.24
N GLU A 157 -8.59 6.27 -18.97
CA GLU A 157 -9.23 5.54 -17.87
C GLU A 157 -9.93 6.51 -16.88
N PRO A 158 -10.98 6.07 -16.17
CA PRO A 158 -11.58 6.84 -15.09
C PRO A 158 -10.57 7.21 -13.99
N LEU A 159 -10.69 8.44 -13.44
CA LEU A 159 -9.73 8.95 -12.45
C LEU A 159 -9.71 8.10 -11.17
N ASP A 160 -10.86 7.68 -10.69
CA ASP A 160 -10.99 6.81 -9.53
C ASP A 160 -10.35 5.45 -9.73
N GLU A 161 -10.58 4.79 -10.87
CA GLU A 161 -9.92 3.52 -11.21
C GLU A 161 -8.39 3.65 -11.24
N VAL A 162 -7.88 4.74 -11.81
CA VAL A 162 -6.45 5.05 -11.86
C VAL A 162 -5.88 5.27 -10.47
N VAL A 163 -6.58 6.01 -9.61
CA VAL A 163 -6.14 6.26 -8.22
C VAL A 163 -6.17 4.98 -7.39
N VAL A 164 -7.21 4.16 -7.53
CA VAL A 164 -7.29 2.83 -6.90
C VAL A 164 -6.13 1.96 -7.34
N ALA A 165 -5.88 1.87 -8.66
CA ALA A 165 -4.77 1.07 -9.20
C ALA A 165 -3.41 1.54 -8.66
N VAL A 166 -3.18 2.87 -8.55
CA VAL A 166 -1.97 3.44 -7.95
C VAL A 166 -1.82 3.03 -6.48
N ILE A 167 -2.86 3.20 -5.69
CA ILE A 167 -2.85 2.87 -4.26
C ILE A 167 -2.57 1.38 -4.05
N SER A 168 -3.29 0.51 -4.75
CA SER A 168 -3.14 -0.94 -4.64
C SER A 168 -1.76 -1.41 -5.12
N SER A 169 -1.20 -0.81 -6.17
CA SER A 169 0.08 -1.23 -6.74
C SER A 169 1.29 -0.75 -5.94
N CYS A 170 1.19 0.41 -5.27
CA CYS A 170 2.23 0.93 -4.39
C CYS A 170 2.27 0.22 -3.03
N GLN A 171 1.24 -0.56 -2.69
CA GLN A 171 1.19 -1.33 -1.45
C GLN A 171 2.20 -2.49 -1.48
N THR A 172 2.86 -2.72 -0.34
CA THR A 172 3.73 -3.89 -0.17
C THR A 172 2.90 -5.17 -0.26
N ASP A 173 3.37 -6.13 -1.03
CA ASP A 173 2.62 -7.36 -1.33
C ASP A 173 1.27 -7.08 -2.04
N GLY A 174 1.16 -5.94 -2.73
CA GLY A 174 -0.06 -5.49 -3.41
C GLY A 174 -0.58 -6.44 -4.50
N TYR A 175 0.19 -7.45 -4.93
CA TYR A 175 -0.28 -8.47 -5.88
C TYR A 175 -1.52 -9.24 -5.39
N TYR A 176 -1.81 -9.25 -4.08
CA TYR A 176 -3.07 -9.77 -3.53
C TYR A 176 -4.30 -8.88 -3.76
N LEU A 177 -4.12 -7.57 -3.97
CA LEU A 177 -5.22 -6.60 -4.09
C LEU A 177 -5.76 -6.57 -5.51
N GLU A 178 -7.07 -6.69 -5.71
CA GLU A 178 -7.71 -6.84 -7.01
C GLU A 178 -7.19 -5.88 -8.09
N HIS A 179 -7.22 -4.57 -7.80
CA HIS A 179 -6.91 -3.53 -8.78
C HIS A 179 -5.41 -3.23 -8.95
N SER A 180 -4.52 -3.96 -8.27
CA SER A 180 -3.09 -3.75 -8.44
C SER A 180 -2.61 -4.21 -9.81
N ARG A 181 -1.63 -3.49 -10.37
CA ARG A 181 -1.06 -3.74 -11.69
C ARG A 181 0.46 -3.82 -11.59
N CYS A 182 1.03 -4.84 -12.22
CA CYS A 182 2.46 -5.14 -12.12
C CYS A 182 3.34 -3.96 -12.56
N HIS A 183 3.03 -3.34 -13.69
CA HIS A 183 3.80 -2.21 -14.24
C HIS A 183 3.84 -1.00 -13.30
N ILE A 184 2.75 -0.69 -12.60
CA ILE A 184 2.72 0.42 -11.61
C ILE A 184 3.59 0.06 -10.39
N ALA A 185 3.52 -1.19 -9.92
CA ALA A 185 4.33 -1.66 -8.80
C ALA A 185 5.83 -1.59 -9.12
N LEU A 186 6.23 -1.91 -10.35
CA LEU A 186 7.61 -1.76 -10.79
C LEU A 186 8.06 -0.30 -10.88
N VAL A 187 7.20 0.60 -11.38
CA VAL A 187 7.45 2.05 -11.38
C VAL A 187 7.72 2.54 -9.95
N ALA A 188 6.88 2.13 -8.99
CA ALA A 188 7.05 2.45 -7.58
C ALA A 188 8.36 1.92 -6.99
N LEU A 189 8.70 0.66 -7.28
CA LEU A 189 9.92 0.00 -6.80
C LEU A 189 11.18 0.71 -7.31
N ILE A 190 11.27 0.99 -8.60
CA ILE A 190 12.43 1.66 -9.22
C ILE A 190 12.61 3.07 -8.66
N LYS A 191 11.49 3.76 -8.42
CA LYS A 191 11.46 5.11 -7.86
C LYS A 191 11.94 5.16 -6.41
N THR A 192 11.72 4.11 -5.62
CA THR A 192 11.89 4.12 -4.16
C THR A 192 13.09 3.32 -3.66
N VAL A 193 13.52 2.29 -4.39
CA VAL A 193 14.67 1.44 -4.01
C VAL A 193 15.93 1.97 -4.69
N SER A 194 16.82 2.62 -3.95
CA SER A 194 18.06 3.20 -4.51
C SER A 194 19.15 2.17 -4.84
N ASP A 195 19.28 1.11 -4.04
CA ASP A 195 20.31 0.07 -4.22
C ASP A 195 20.00 -0.81 -5.44
N LEU A 196 20.92 -0.88 -6.40
CA LEU A 196 20.69 -1.54 -7.69
C LEU A 196 20.60 -3.06 -7.56
N LYS A 197 21.44 -3.68 -6.72
CA LYS A 197 21.43 -5.15 -6.53
C LYS A 197 20.14 -5.61 -5.86
N MET A 198 19.74 -4.91 -4.81
CA MET A 198 18.47 -5.11 -4.13
C MET A 198 17.31 -4.85 -5.08
N ARG A 199 17.36 -3.77 -5.87
CA ARG A 199 16.34 -3.44 -6.87
C ARG A 199 16.13 -4.58 -7.87
N ALA A 200 17.20 -5.09 -8.50
CA ALA A 200 17.10 -6.18 -9.47
C ALA A 200 16.44 -7.43 -8.86
N SER A 201 16.86 -7.82 -7.65
CA SER A 201 16.28 -8.95 -6.92
C SER A 201 14.78 -8.77 -6.63
N ILE A 202 14.37 -7.56 -6.18
CA ILE A 202 12.96 -7.28 -5.88
C ILE A 202 12.13 -7.17 -7.17
N VAL A 203 12.67 -6.61 -8.26
CA VAL A 203 11.96 -6.55 -9.57
C VAL A 203 11.62 -7.96 -10.06
N LYS A 204 12.61 -8.85 -10.11
CA LYS A 204 12.41 -10.25 -10.52
C LYS A 204 11.36 -10.95 -9.67
N LYS A 205 11.43 -10.77 -8.34
CA LYS A 205 10.42 -11.30 -7.41
C LYS A 205 9.03 -10.71 -7.64
N THR A 206 8.95 -9.40 -7.90
CA THR A 206 7.67 -8.69 -8.10
C THR A 206 6.97 -9.20 -9.35
N ILE A 207 7.68 -9.27 -10.49
CA ILE A 207 7.12 -9.82 -11.74
C ILE A 207 6.59 -11.24 -11.51
N LYS A 208 7.38 -12.09 -10.86
CA LYS A 208 6.97 -13.48 -10.56
C LYS A 208 5.71 -13.55 -9.68
N MET A 209 5.64 -12.74 -8.62
CA MET A 209 4.49 -12.75 -7.70
C MET A 209 3.22 -12.21 -8.36
N TYR A 210 3.33 -11.15 -9.15
CA TYR A 210 2.19 -10.61 -9.89
C TYR A 210 1.69 -11.59 -10.96
N LYS A 211 2.59 -12.22 -11.72
CA LYS A 211 2.23 -13.27 -12.69
C LYS A 211 1.53 -14.46 -12.03
N LEU A 212 1.98 -14.88 -10.84
CA LEU A 212 1.30 -15.93 -10.06
C LEU A 212 -0.16 -15.57 -9.71
N HIS A 213 -0.48 -14.28 -9.63
CA HIS A 213 -1.83 -13.76 -9.37
C HIS A 213 -2.54 -13.28 -10.64
N GLY A 214 -2.10 -13.75 -11.82
CA GLY A 214 -2.74 -13.43 -13.11
C GLY A 214 -2.57 -11.98 -13.57
N LYS A 215 -1.57 -11.26 -13.04
CA LYS A 215 -1.32 -9.84 -13.34
C LYS A 215 -0.03 -9.69 -14.12
N ASP A 216 -0.11 -9.87 -15.42
CA ASP A 216 1.07 -9.81 -16.27
C ASP A 216 1.70 -8.41 -16.32
N PHE A 217 3.01 -8.41 -16.54
CA PHE A 217 3.76 -7.19 -16.76
C PHE A 217 3.57 -6.70 -18.20
N ASP A 218 3.31 -5.40 -18.35
CA ASP A 218 3.13 -4.73 -19.62
C ASP A 218 4.16 -3.60 -19.72
N MET A 219 5.10 -3.76 -20.67
CA MET A 219 6.22 -2.84 -20.86
C MET A 219 5.76 -1.48 -21.43
N ASP A 220 4.76 -1.46 -22.30
CA ASP A 220 4.34 -0.22 -22.94
C ASP A 220 3.53 0.63 -21.95
N LYS A 221 2.68 -0.02 -21.13
CA LYS A 221 2.08 0.65 -19.97
C LYS A 221 3.15 1.16 -19.01
N PHE A 222 4.14 0.34 -18.67
CA PHE A 222 5.25 0.76 -17.80
C PHE A 222 5.92 2.05 -18.27
N LYS A 223 6.23 2.18 -19.57
CA LYS A 223 6.79 3.39 -20.15
C LYS A 223 5.88 4.60 -19.92
N VAL A 224 4.58 4.50 -20.18
CA VAL A 224 3.62 5.58 -19.95
C VAL A 224 3.63 6.00 -18.47
N TRP A 225 3.43 5.04 -17.56
CA TRP A 225 3.36 5.30 -16.12
C TRP A 225 4.63 5.95 -15.54
N SER A 226 5.79 5.59 -16.08
CA SER A 226 7.08 6.13 -15.63
C SER A 226 7.26 7.62 -15.93
N THR A 227 6.47 8.20 -16.85
CA THR A 227 6.54 9.64 -17.18
C THR A 227 5.85 10.54 -16.15
N PHE A 228 4.94 9.97 -15.34
CA PHE A 228 4.15 10.69 -14.32
C PHE A 228 4.72 10.52 -12.90
N LEU A 229 6.01 10.24 -12.82
CA LEU A 229 6.71 10.10 -11.54
C LEU A 229 6.96 11.46 -10.90
N ARG A 230 6.73 11.54 -9.58
CA ARG A 230 7.09 12.71 -8.80
C ARG A 230 8.59 12.97 -8.93
N LYS A 231 8.94 14.15 -9.43
CA LYS A 231 10.34 14.59 -9.59
C LYS A 231 11.04 14.55 -8.21
N SER A 232 12.08 13.71 -8.09
CA SER A 232 12.96 13.69 -6.91
C SER A 232 14.42 13.86 -7.33
N ALA A 233 15.26 14.32 -6.40
CA ALA A 233 16.68 14.60 -6.62
C ALA A 233 17.49 13.41 -7.22
N PRO A 234 18.63 13.68 -7.90
CA PRO A 234 19.34 12.68 -8.71
C PRO A 234 19.96 11.54 -7.89
N ALA A 235 19.82 10.31 -8.36
CA ALA A 235 20.73 9.21 -8.00
C ALA A 235 21.61 8.84 -9.22
N LYS A 236 22.90 8.56 -8.97
CA LYS A 236 23.98 8.23 -9.93
C LYS A 236 23.79 6.83 -10.55
N ARG A 237 24.28 6.65 -11.79
CA ARG A 237 24.26 5.43 -12.64
C ARG A 237 25.53 4.57 -12.51
N ARG A 238 25.45 3.24 -12.77
CA ARG A 238 26.18 2.47 -13.84
C ARG A 238 26.05 0.91 -13.76
N CYS A 239 26.01 0.28 -14.96
CA CYS A 239 26.41 -1.04 -15.52
C CYS A 239 25.75 -2.41 -15.17
N ASP A 240 25.09 -2.98 -16.21
CA ASP A 240 25.13 -4.27 -16.97
C ASP A 240 25.42 -5.66 -16.35
N SER A 241 24.56 -6.66 -16.66
CA SER A 241 24.93 -7.99 -17.23
C SER A 241 23.72 -8.89 -17.63
N ASP A 242 23.87 -9.61 -18.75
CA ASP A 242 22.97 -10.55 -19.45
C ASP A 242 22.40 -11.75 -18.65
N GLY A 243 21.18 -12.20 -19.02
CA GLY A 243 20.71 -13.60 -18.88
C GLY A 243 19.17 -13.82 -18.88
N ASP A 244 18.63 -14.74 -19.68
CA ASP A 244 17.23 -15.24 -19.70
C ASP A 244 16.05 -14.23 -19.78
N ASP A 245 14.89 -14.73 -20.23
CA ASP A 245 13.72 -13.95 -20.68
C ASP A 245 13.16 -12.97 -19.62
N TYR A 246 13.40 -13.26 -18.32
CA TYR A 246 13.09 -12.34 -17.22
C TYR A 246 14.18 -11.32 -16.94
N ASP A 247 15.47 -11.64 -17.09
CA ASP A 247 16.51 -10.64 -16.86
C ASP A 247 16.61 -9.65 -18.02
N LYS A 248 16.20 -10.02 -19.25
CA LYS A 248 15.93 -9.03 -20.33
C LYS A 248 14.85 -8.01 -19.94
N LEU A 249 13.75 -8.45 -19.34
CA LEU A 249 12.69 -7.53 -18.86
C LEU A 249 13.21 -6.66 -17.70
N VAL A 250 13.98 -7.25 -16.77
CA VAL A 250 14.62 -6.50 -15.68
C VAL A 250 15.61 -5.47 -16.25
N GLU A 251 16.45 -5.84 -17.20
CA GLU A 251 17.40 -4.97 -17.89
C GLU A 251 16.68 -3.82 -18.59
N GLN A 252 15.62 -4.09 -19.36
CA GLN A 252 14.83 -3.04 -20.01
C GLN A 252 14.20 -2.08 -18.99
N VAL A 253 13.64 -2.61 -17.91
CA VAL A 253 13.07 -1.83 -16.80
C VAL A 253 14.14 -0.99 -16.09
N LEU A 254 15.34 -1.53 -15.88
CA LEU A 254 16.46 -0.84 -15.24
C LEU A 254 17.12 0.18 -16.18
N ALA A 255 17.20 -0.12 -17.48
CA ALA A 255 17.78 0.73 -18.52
C ALA A 255 16.89 1.95 -18.83
N PHE A 256 15.57 1.86 -18.64
CA PHE A 256 14.67 3.01 -18.82
C PHE A 256 15.03 4.21 -17.92
N ASN A 257 15.59 3.96 -16.74
CA ASN A 257 16.05 4.99 -15.80
C ASN A 257 17.32 5.74 -16.27
N ILE A 258 17.92 5.31 -17.40
CA ILE A 258 19.15 5.84 -17.97
C ILE A 258 18.87 6.90 -19.06
N ASN A 259 17.66 7.05 -19.61
CA ASN A 259 17.44 7.97 -20.74
C ASN A 259 16.61 9.23 -20.45
N SER A 260 16.07 9.42 -19.24
CA SER A 260 15.23 10.60 -18.92
C SER A 260 15.99 11.73 -18.21
N LYS A 261 16.93 12.41 -18.91
CA LYS A 261 17.40 13.75 -18.48
C LYS A 261 17.81 14.63 -19.66
N GLU A 262 16.96 15.58 -20.00
CA GLU A 262 17.40 16.90 -20.41
C GLU A 262 16.46 17.97 -19.84
N GLU A 263 17.06 19.12 -19.53
CA GLU A 263 16.46 20.42 -19.19
C GLU A 263 16.09 20.78 -17.72
N SER A 264 17.09 21.46 -17.15
CA SER A 264 17.05 22.81 -16.54
C SER A 264 16.51 23.03 -15.11
N ARG A 265 17.33 23.78 -14.35
CA ARG A 265 17.29 24.11 -12.93
C ARG A 265 16.47 25.38 -12.68
N LYS A 266 15.57 25.41 -11.67
CA LYS A 266 15.26 26.62 -10.86
C LYS A 266 14.92 26.27 -9.39
N GLN A 267 15.19 27.24 -8.52
CA GLN A 267 15.38 27.16 -7.06
C GLN A 267 14.14 26.83 -6.21
N LYS A 268 14.41 26.26 -5.03
CA LYS A 268 13.47 25.85 -3.96
C LYS A 268 12.81 27.03 -3.25
N VAL A 269 11.51 26.94 -3.00
CA VAL A 269 10.81 27.65 -1.92
C VAL A 269 10.19 26.62 -0.97
N SER A 270 10.35 26.86 0.33
CA SER A 270 9.79 26.07 1.43
C SER A 270 8.27 26.23 1.51
N MET A 271 7.51 25.13 1.51
CA MET A 271 6.06 25.14 1.70
C MET A 271 5.67 24.48 3.03
N LYS A 272 4.83 25.19 3.79
CA LYS A 272 4.17 24.71 5.02
C LYS A 272 2.93 23.88 4.66
N CYS A 273 2.63 22.88 5.48
CA CYS A 273 1.50 21.96 5.32
C CYS A 273 0.16 22.71 5.45
N ALA A 274 -0.76 22.52 4.50
CA ALA A 274 -2.07 23.18 4.43
C ALA A 274 -3.23 22.28 4.91
N ALA A 275 -2.97 21.42 5.90
CA ALA A 275 -4.02 20.64 6.56
C ALA A 275 -4.32 21.26 7.92
N ASN A 276 -5.22 22.24 7.95
CA ASN A 276 -5.79 22.75 9.20
C ASN A 276 -6.87 21.78 9.68
N PHE A 277 -6.50 20.88 10.59
CA PHE A 277 -7.47 20.18 11.43
C PHE A 277 -7.56 20.93 12.75
N GLN A 278 -8.68 21.62 12.97
CA GLN A 278 -8.99 22.21 14.28
C GLN A 278 -9.25 21.09 15.27
N VAL A 279 -8.33 20.92 16.21
CA VAL A 279 -8.55 20.11 17.40
C VAL A 279 -9.35 20.96 18.39
N GLN A 280 -10.61 20.61 18.62
CA GLN A 280 -11.39 21.15 19.73
C GLN A 280 -10.71 20.74 21.05
N LYS A 281 -10.24 21.73 21.82
CA LYS A 281 -9.76 21.53 23.18
C LYS A 281 -10.98 21.38 24.10
N SER A 282 -11.17 20.19 24.67
CA SER A 282 -12.04 19.99 25.82
C SER A 282 -11.44 20.73 27.03
N GLY A 283 -12.26 21.59 27.64
CA GLY A 283 -11.87 22.44 28.77
C GLY A 283 -11.51 21.66 30.02
N THR A 284 -10.66 22.29 30.84
CA THR A 284 -10.52 21.98 32.25
C THR A 284 -10.49 23.31 32.98
N GLU A 285 -11.66 23.76 33.42
CA GLU A 285 -11.78 24.79 34.44
C GLU A 285 -11.22 24.22 35.74
N LYS A 286 -10.32 24.97 36.36
CA LYS A 286 -9.94 24.80 37.77
C LYS A 286 -10.65 25.90 38.54
N ILE A 287 -11.42 25.51 39.54
CA ILE A 287 -11.48 26.21 40.83
C ILE A 287 -11.04 25.19 41.87
#